data_AF-A0A2T8HGM1-F1
#
_entry.id   AF-A0A2T8HGM1-F1
#
_cell.length_a   1.000
_cell.length_b   1.000
_cell.length_c   1.000
_cell.angle_alpha   90.00
_cell.angle_beta   90.00
_cell.angle_gamma   90.00
#
_symmetry.space_group_name_H-M   'P 1'
#
loop_
_entity.id
_entity.type
_entity.pdbx_description
1 polymer ?
#
loop_
_entity_poly.entity_id
_entity_poly.type
_entity_poly.pdbx_seq_one_letter_code
_entity_poly.pdbx_strand_id
1 'polypeptide(L)'
;MTPTFQQTLLAQCVTIIEDKINQIETSLQLSQDALVSDTKSSAGDKYETSREMIQQDLDRLQRQLNEAQKDLQTLQSIPSLPTATENRVRLGSLVKTDQGLYFLSVGIGKVTCEEQTVFVVSLQSPIGQLLLGKTIGEEFSFQQKTQSIVDIQ
;
A
#
# COMPACT_ATOMS: atom_id res chain seq x y z
N MET A 1 2.36 5.59 22.02
CA MET A 1 3.50 6.16 21.29
C MET A 1 3.33 7.67 21.22
N THR A 2 4.31 8.43 20.72
CA THR A 2 4.19 9.89 20.56
C THR A 2 3.63 10.22 19.16
N PRO A 3 2.95 11.36 18.96
CA PRO A 3 2.47 11.80 17.64
C PRO A 3 3.58 11.86 16.58
N THR A 4 4.84 12.00 17.01
CA THR A 4 6.02 11.94 16.14
C THR A 4 6.20 10.57 15.49
N PHE A 5 5.94 9.45 16.20
CA PHE A 5 6.11 8.11 15.66
C PHE A 5 5.20 7.85 14.44
N GLN A 6 3.91 8.20 14.55
CA GLN A 6 2.95 8.00 13.47
C GLN A 6 3.29 8.86 12.24
N GLN A 7 3.82 10.07 12.45
CA GLN A 7 4.32 10.93 11.37
C GLN A 7 5.55 10.32 10.69
N THR A 8 6.52 9.80 11.47
CA THR A 8 7.70 9.09 10.93
C THR A 8 7.28 7.88 10.12
N LEU A 9 6.36 7.05 10.64
CA LEU A 9 5.84 5.88 9.96
C LEU A 9 5.12 6.26 8.66
N LEU A 10 4.28 7.30 8.69
CA LEU A 10 3.57 7.78 7.51
C LEU A 10 4.55 8.26 6.43
N ALA A 11 5.58 9.04 6.81
CA ALA A 11 6.62 9.49 5.90
C ALA A 11 7.37 8.30 5.26
N GLN A 12 7.72 7.28 6.06
CA GLN A 12 8.33 6.05 5.53
C GLN A 12 7.40 5.33 4.55
N CYS A 13 6.10 5.25 4.84
CA CYS A 13 5.12 4.65 3.92
C CYS A 13 5.04 5.41 2.60
N VAL A 14 5.07 6.75 2.64
CA VAL A 14 5.11 7.60 1.44
C VAL A 14 6.34 7.30 0.61
N THR A 15 7.54 7.29 1.21
CA THR A 15 8.79 6.98 0.50
C THR A 15 8.76 5.60 -0.15
N ILE A 16 8.25 4.57 0.55
CA ILE A 16 8.12 3.21 0.00
C ILE A 16 7.25 3.20 -1.27
N ILE A 17 6.13 3.95 -1.26
CA ILE A 17 5.22 4.00 -2.41
C ILE A 17 5.82 4.84 -3.55
N GLU A 18 6.50 5.95 -3.25
CA GLU A 18 7.22 6.75 -4.24
C GLU A 18 8.32 5.94 -4.94
N ASP A 19 9.12 5.18 -4.19
CA ASP A 19 10.13 4.27 -4.74
C ASP A 19 9.50 3.21 -5.65
N LYS A 20 8.36 2.63 -5.24
CA LYS A 20 7.60 1.68 -6.05
C LYS A 20 7.10 2.32 -7.35
N ILE A 21 6.59 3.55 -7.30
CA ILE A 21 6.15 4.30 -8.49
C ILE A 21 7.33 4.49 -9.44
N ASN A 22 8.47 4.98 -8.95
CA ASN A 22 9.68 5.20 -9.75
C ASN A 22 10.15 3.90 -10.45
N GLN A 23 10.10 2.76 -9.75
CA GLN A 23 10.44 1.46 -10.33
C GLN A 23 9.48 1.03 -11.45
N ILE A 24 8.17 1.25 -11.27
CA ILE A 24 7.16 0.92 -12.29
C ILE A 24 7.33 1.82 -13.51
N GLU A 25 7.54 3.13 -13.32
CA GLU A 25 7.76 4.10 -14.41
C GLU A 25 9.02 3.76 -15.21
N THR A 26 10.10 3.37 -14.52
CA THR A 26 11.33 2.89 -15.17
C THR A 26 11.05 1.64 -16.02
N SER A 27 10.26 0.69 -15.48
CA SER A 27 9.89 -0.53 -16.20
C SER A 27 8.98 -0.26 -17.41
N LEU A 28 8.08 0.72 -17.29
CA LEU A 28 7.24 1.20 -18.40
C LEU A 28 8.09 1.78 -19.52
N GLN A 29 9.07 2.63 -19.20
CA GLN A 29 9.96 3.23 -20.19
C GLN A 29 10.76 2.15 -20.93
N LEU A 30 11.37 1.20 -20.20
CA LEU A 30 12.12 0.11 -20.81
C LEU A 30 11.25 -0.76 -21.74
N SER A 31 10.01 -1.04 -21.35
CA SER A 31 9.07 -1.83 -22.16
C SER A 31 8.62 -1.09 -23.43
N GLN A 32 8.45 0.24 -23.35
CA GLN A 32 8.15 1.08 -24.52
C GLN A 32 9.34 1.14 -25.49
N ASP A 33 10.55 1.28 -24.97
CA ASP A 33 11.77 1.29 -25.80
C ASP A 33 12.00 -0.05 -26.50
N ALA A 34 11.67 -1.17 -25.83
CA ALA A 34 11.67 -2.50 -26.43
C ALA A 34 10.66 -2.58 -27.61
N LEU A 35 9.45 -2.06 -27.44
CA LEU A 35 8.44 -2.03 -28.50
C LEU A 35 8.93 -1.24 -29.73
N VAL A 36 9.54 -0.07 -29.52
CA VAL A 36 10.04 0.80 -30.59
C VAL A 36 11.23 0.17 -31.31
N SER A 37 12.19 -0.41 -30.58
CA SER A 37 13.37 -1.05 -31.18
C SER A 37 13.01 -2.28 -32.02
N ASP A 38 12.01 -3.05 -31.60
CA ASP A 38 11.49 -4.21 -32.32
C ASP A 38 10.73 -3.79 -33.61
N THR A 39 10.10 -2.61 -33.61
CA THR A 39 9.45 -2.05 -34.83
C THR A 39 10.42 -1.60 -35.91
N LYS A 40 11.66 -1.21 -35.57
CA LYS A 40 12.67 -0.74 -36.53
C LYS A 40 13.44 -1.87 -37.23
N SER A 41 13.35 -3.10 -36.74
CA SER A 41 14.28 -4.18 -37.09
C SER A 41 13.70 -5.32 -37.94
N SER A 42 12.45 -5.27 -38.43
CA SER A 42 11.90 -6.46 -39.09
C SER A 42 10.75 -6.30 -40.08
N ALA A 43 10.81 -7.12 -41.13
CA ALA A 43 9.84 -7.31 -42.20
C ALA A 43 9.25 -8.73 -42.13
N GLY A 44 8.02 -8.92 -41.62
CA GLY A 44 7.26 -10.18 -41.77
C GLY A 44 6.42 -10.69 -40.58
N ASP A 45 5.55 -11.66 -40.88
CA ASP A 45 4.38 -12.23 -40.16
C ASP A 45 4.64 -12.88 -38.77
N LYS A 46 5.89 -12.93 -38.29
CA LYS A 46 6.28 -13.69 -37.08
C LYS A 46 6.14 -12.91 -35.76
N TYR A 47 5.55 -11.71 -35.79
CA TYR A 47 5.64 -10.70 -34.72
C TYR A 47 4.35 -10.40 -33.97
N GLU A 48 3.20 -10.94 -34.36
CA GLU A 48 1.92 -10.64 -33.68
C GLU A 48 1.99 -11.04 -32.20
N THR A 49 2.50 -12.24 -31.87
CA THR A 49 2.55 -12.72 -30.48
C THR A 49 3.56 -11.97 -29.60
N SER A 50 4.73 -11.60 -30.12
CA SER A 50 5.74 -10.85 -29.34
C SER A 50 5.27 -9.44 -28.99
N ARG A 51 4.58 -8.78 -29.93
CA ARG A 51 4.00 -7.45 -29.69
C ARG A 51 2.82 -7.50 -28.71
N GLU A 52 1.97 -8.52 -28.83
CA GLU A 52 0.87 -8.75 -27.90
C GLU A 52 1.39 -8.95 -26.47
N MET A 53 2.47 -9.71 -26.27
CA MET A 53 3.08 -9.88 -24.94
C MET A 53 3.61 -8.56 -24.36
N ILE A 54 4.28 -7.72 -25.16
CA ILE A 54 4.75 -6.41 -24.69
C ILE A 54 3.57 -5.50 -24.33
N GLN A 55 2.50 -5.49 -25.13
CA GLN A 55 1.29 -4.72 -24.81
C GLN A 55 0.62 -5.20 -23.52
N GLN A 56 0.52 -6.51 -23.30
CA GLN A 56 0.00 -7.05 -22.05
C GLN A 56 0.84 -6.63 -20.84
N ASP A 57 2.17 -6.55 -21.00
CA ASP A 57 3.06 -6.10 -19.95
C ASP A 57 2.91 -4.60 -19.66
N LEU A 58 2.80 -3.77 -20.70
CA LEU A 58 2.49 -2.34 -20.56
C LEU A 58 1.16 -2.11 -19.84
N ASP A 59 0.10 -2.84 -20.21
CA ASP A 59 -1.21 -2.76 -19.55
C ASP A 59 -1.13 -3.18 -18.08
N ARG A 60 -0.36 -4.23 -17.77
CA ARG A 60 -0.11 -4.67 -16.40
C ARG A 60 0.63 -3.60 -15.60
N LEU A 61 1.70 -3.03 -16.14
CA LEU A 61 2.48 -1.99 -15.48
C LEU A 61 1.66 -0.70 -15.28
N GLN A 62 0.85 -0.29 -16.27
CA GLN A 62 -0.02 0.87 -16.15
C GLN A 62 -1.07 0.69 -15.04
N ARG A 63 -1.65 -0.52 -14.91
CA ARG A 63 -2.54 -0.84 -13.79
C ARG A 63 -1.84 -0.73 -12.45
N GLN A 64 -0.63 -1.29 -12.34
CA GLN A 64 0.17 -1.19 -11.10
C GLN A 64 0.54 0.25 -10.76
N LEU A 65 0.87 1.07 -11.75
CA LEU A 65 1.15 2.50 -11.56
C LEU A 65 -0.07 3.24 -11.02
N ASN A 66 -1.24 3.01 -11.64
CA ASN A 66 -2.49 3.65 -11.21
C ASN A 66 -2.87 3.25 -9.77
N GLU A 67 -2.63 1.99 -9.37
CA GLU A 67 -2.84 1.53 -7.99
C GLU A 67 -1.87 2.20 -7.02
N ALA A 68 -0.57 2.24 -7.35
CA ALA A 68 0.43 2.87 -6.49
C ALA A 68 0.20 4.39 -6.33
N GLN A 69 -0.28 5.07 -7.38
CA GLN A 69 -0.65 6.48 -7.29
C GLN A 69 -1.87 6.71 -6.40
N LYS A 70 -2.87 5.81 -6.41
CA LYS A 70 -4.01 5.86 -5.47
C LYS A 70 -3.57 5.62 -4.03
N ASP A 71 -2.63 4.70 -3.83
CA ASP A 71 -2.04 4.46 -2.51
C ASP A 71 -1.32 5.73 -2.01
N LEU A 72 -0.52 6.38 -2.86
CA LEU A 72 0.15 7.63 -2.53
C LEU A 72 -0.83 8.74 -2.16
N GLN A 73 -1.89 8.92 -2.96
CA GLN A 73 -2.96 9.89 -2.66
C GLN A 73 -3.64 9.60 -1.32
N THR A 74 -3.89 8.31 -1.03
CA THR A 74 -4.47 7.89 0.24
C THR A 74 -3.57 8.28 1.41
N LEU A 75 -2.27 7.99 1.33
CA LEU A 75 -1.29 8.35 2.37
C LEU A 75 -1.21 9.86 2.58
N GLN A 76 -1.15 10.64 1.49
CA GLN A 76 -1.09 12.10 1.54
C GLN A 76 -2.37 12.75 2.10
N SER A 77 -3.51 12.06 2.02
CA SER A 77 -4.77 12.55 2.60
C SER A 77 -4.84 12.40 4.12
N ILE A 78 -4.10 11.46 4.72
CA ILE A 78 -4.20 11.11 6.15
C ILE A 78 -4.02 12.33 7.07
N PRO A 79 -3.00 13.21 6.89
CA PRO A 79 -2.81 14.38 7.76
C PRO A 79 -3.97 15.38 7.73
N SER A 80 -4.80 15.35 6.68
CA SER A 80 -5.96 16.25 6.53
C SER A 80 -7.24 15.70 7.15
N LEU A 81 -7.22 14.44 7.62
CA LEU A 81 -8.38 13.85 8.26
C LEU A 81 -8.63 14.50 9.64
N PRO A 82 -9.89 14.82 9.98
CA PRO A 82 -10.22 15.44 11.27
C PRO A 82 -9.76 14.53 12.41
N THR A 83 -9.29 15.06 13.53
CA THR A 83 -8.89 14.24 14.69
C THR A 83 -10.05 13.32 15.13
N ALA A 84 -9.74 12.07 15.50
CA ALA A 84 -10.78 11.09 15.85
C ALA A 84 -11.51 11.56 17.11
N THR A 85 -12.82 11.80 17.00
CA THR A 85 -13.66 12.24 18.12
C THR A 85 -14.19 11.10 18.98
N GLU A 86 -14.07 9.84 18.51
CA GLU A 86 -14.76 8.67 19.10
C GLU A 86 -13.87 7.47 19.44
N ASN A 87 -12.52 7.59 19.41
CA ASN A 87 -11.61 6.46 19.62
C ASN A 87 -11.97 5.20 18.81
N ARG A 88 -12.45 5.41 17.57
CA ARG A 88 -12.76 4.34 16.63
C ARG A 88 -11.64 4.19 15.61
N VAL A 89 -11.33 2.95 15.27
CA VAL A 89 -10.39 2.62 14.22
C VAL A 89 -10.90 3.11 12.87
N ARG A 90 -10.05 3.79 12.11
CA ARG A 90 -10.35 4.37 10.79
C ARG A 90 -9.10 4.50 9.93
N LEU A 91 -9.23 5.08 8.74
CA LEU A 91 -8.07 5.44 7.91
C LEU A 91 -7.12 6.37 8.69
N GLY A 92 -5.84 6.03 8.65
CA GLY A 92 -4.78 6.71 9.38
C GLY A 92 -4.62 6.27 10.83
N SER A 93 -5.47 5.39 11.37
CA SER A 93 -5.33 4.92 12.74
C SER A 93 -4.13 4.01 12.92
N LEU A 94 -3.37 4.25 13.98
CA LEU A 94 -2.38 3.34 14.52
C LEU A 94 -3.03 2.54 15.65
N VAL A 95 -3.25 1.25 15.41
CA VAL A 95 -3.99 0.35 16.29
C VAL A 95 -3.02 -0.61 16.95
N LYS A 96 -2.92 -0.52 18.28
CA LYS A 96 -2.18 -1.48 19.08
C LYS A 96 -3.14 -2.55 19.59
N THR A 97 -2.79 -3.80 19.36
CA THR A 97 -3.43 -4.96 19.96
C THR A 97 -2.49 -5.61 20.97
N ASP A 98 -2.98 -6.61 21.69
CA ASP A 98 -2.16 -7.49 22.52
C ASP A 98 -1.22 -8.38 21.70
N GLN A 99 -1.45 -8.54 20.39
CA GLN A 99 -0.65 -9.41 19.50
C GLN A 99 0.26 -8.65 18.52
N GLY A 100 0.04 -7.35 18.30
CA GLY A 100 0.78 -6.60 17.30
C GLY A 100 0.32 -5.16 17.08
N LEU A 101 1.06 -4.45 16.23
CA LEU A 101 0.82 -3.05 15.89
C LEU A 101 0.41 -2.95 14.41
N TYR A 102 -0.71 -2.30 14.15
CA TYR A 102 -1.31 -2.18 12.84
C TYR A 102 -1.49 -0.71 12.47
N PHE A 103 -1.10 -0.33 11.28
CA PHE A 103 -1.36 1.00 10.74
C PHE A 103 -2.34 0.88 9.58
N LEU A 104 -3.56 1.40 9.77
CA LEU A 104 -4.62 1.29 8.77
C LEU A 104 -4.48 2.40 7.74
N SER A 105 -3.86 2.10 6.62
CA SER A 105 -3.66 3.02 5.50
C SER A 105 -3.78 2.28 4.18
N VAL A 106 -2.65 1.84 3.62
CA VAL A 106 -2.51 1.12 2.36
C VAL A 106 -1.87 -0.25 2.59
N GLY A 107 -1.84 -1.10 1.56
CA GLY A 107 -1.28 -2.45 1.68
C GLY A 107 0.23 -2.49 1.43
N ILE A 108 1.05 -2.08 2.39
CA ILE A 108 2.53 -2.20 2.30
C ILE A 108 3.03 -3.50 2.96
N GLY A 109 2.34 -3.99 3.99
CA GLY A 109 2.77 -5.15 4.76
C GLY A 109 3.64 -4.77 5.95
N LYS A 110 4.74 -5.49 6.17
CA LYS A 110 5.58 -5.29 7.37
C LYS A 110 6.58 -4.16 7.17
N VAL A 111 6.51 -3.13 8.02
CA VAL A 111 7.46 -2.01 8.07
C VAL A 111 8.10 -1.95 9.45
N THR A 112 9.41 -1.73 9.49
CA THR A 112 10.13 -1.49 10.75
C THR A 112 10.36 0.01 10.89
N CYS A 113 9.73 0.64 11.89
CA CYS A 113 9.88 2.05 12.20
C CYS A 113 10.33 2.18 13.66
N GLU A 114 11.43 2.91 13.91
CA GLU A 114 11.99 3.10 15.27
C GLU A 114 12.08 1.80 16.07
N GLU A 115 12.63 0.74 15.44
CA GLU A 115 12.79 -0.62 15.99
C GLU A 115 11.48 -1.39 16.27
N GLN A 116 10.32 -0.78 15.98
CA GLN A 116 9.02 -1.42 16.09
C GLN A 116 8.56 -1.98 14.76
N THR A 117 8.07 -3.22 14.79
CA THR A 117 7.43 -3.82 13.62
C THR A 117 5.97 -3.39 13.57
N VAL A 118 5.59 -2.73 12.47
CA VAL A 118 4.23 -2.29 12.18
C VAL A 118 3.71 -3.00 10.94
N PHE A 119 2.49 -3.52 11.02
CA PHE A 119 1.79 -4.04 9.86
C PHE A 119 0.94 -2.93 9.24
N VAL A 120 1.41 -2.40 8.11
CA VAL A 120 0.74 -1.38 7.32
C VAL A 120 -0.25 -2.07 6.40
N VAL A 121 -1.54 -1.90 6.69
CA VAL A 121 -2.64 -2.66 6.08
C VAL A 121 -3.69 -1.73 5.52
N SER A 122 -4.25 -2.09 4.35
CA SER A 122 -5.37 -1.35 3.78
C SER A 122 -6.68 -1.68 4.49
N LEU A 123 -7.64 -0.74 4.45
CA LEU A 123 -9.00 -0.98 4.94
C LEU A 123 -9.72 -2.14 4.24
N GLN A 124 -9.32 -2.44 3.00
CA GLN A 124 -9.91 -3.52 2.20
C GLN A 124 -9.33 -4.90 2.53
N SER A 125 -8.18 -4.95 3.22
CA SER A 125 -7.56 -6.22 3.62
C SER A 125 -8.43 -6.97 4.64
N PRO A 126 -8.33 -8.32 4.74
CA PRO A 126 -9.14 -9.10 5.68
C PRO A 126 -9.05 -8.60 7.13
N ILE A 127 -7.86 -8.22 7.59
CA ILE A 127 -7.69 -7.66 8.94
C ILE A 127 -8.15 -6.21 9.04
N GLY A 128 -7.95 -5.41 7.99
CA GLY A 128 -8.43 -4.02 7.93
C GLY A 128 -9.95 -3.93 8.08
N GLN A 129 -10.68 -4.83 7.43
CA GLN A 129 -12.14 -4.92 7.55
C GLN A 129 -12.59 -5.33 8.96
N LEU A 130 -11.84 -6.23 9.62
CA LEU A 130 -12.14 -6.65 10.99
C LEU A 130 -11.90 -5.53 12.00
N LEU A 131 -10.86 -4.73 11.79
CA LEU A 131 -10.48 -3.63 12.69
C LEU A 131 -11.31 -2.36 12.48
N LEU A 132 -11.75 -2.08 11.26
CA LEU A 132 -12.45 -0.85 10.91
C LEU A 132 -13.69 -0.62 11.79
N GLY A 133 -13.75 0.56 12.43
CA GLY A 133 -14.86 0.98 13.28
C GLY A 133 -14.83 0.45 14.71
N LYS A 134 -13.95 -0.50 15.04
CA LYS A 134 -13.80 -1.03 16.41
C LYS A 134 -13.25 0.02 17.37
N THR A 135 -13.47 -0.20 18.66
CA THR A 135 -12.96 0.65 19.75
C THR A 135 -12.01 -0.12 20.67
N ILE A 136 -11.28 0.61 21.52
CA ILE A 136 -10.44 0.04 22.57
C ILE A 136 -11.27 -0.93 23.44
N GLY A 137 -10.69 -2.08 23.75
CA GLY A 137 -11.31 -3.16 24.52
C GLY A 137 -12.11 -4.17 23.70
N GLU A 138 -12.42 -3.88 22.43
CA GLU A 138 -13.08 -4.87 21.58
C GLU A 138 -12.13 -5.98 21.12
N GLU A 139 -12.70 -7.17 20.98
CA GLU A 139 -12.00 -8.34 20.46
C GLU A 139 -12.39 -8.65 19.02
N PHE A 140 -11.48 -9.34 18.33
CA PHE A 140 -11.69 -9.90 17.00
C PHE A 140 -10.83 -11.15 16.80
N SER A 141 -11.26 -12.03 15.88
CA SER A 141 -10.48 -13.21 15.51
C SER A 141 -9.84 -13.00 14.15
N PHE A 142 -8.53 -13.18 14.07
CA PHE A 142 -7.78 -13.15 12.81
C PHE A 142 -6.76 -14.28 12.80
N GLN A 143 -6.75 -15.06 11.72
CA GLN A 143 -5.89 -16.26 11.58
C GLN A 143 -6.00 -17.22 12.78
N GLN A 144 -7.23 -17.51 13.22
CA GLN A 144 -7.54 -18.39 14.35
C GLN A 144 -6.99 -17.92 15.72
N LYS A 145 -6.54 -16.66 15.81
CA LYS A 145 -6.12 -16.03 17.06
C LYS A 145 -7.10 -14.92 17.43
N THR A 146 -7.56 -14.94 18.67
CA THR A 146 -8.29 -13.80 19.25
C THR A 146 -7.29 -12.71 19.63
N GLN A 147 -7.62 -11.47 19.30
CA GLN A 147 -6.85 -10.29 19.65
C GLN A 147 -7.79 -9.25 20.26
N SER A 148 -7.27 -8.44 21.17
CA SER A 148 -7.98 -7.32 21.79
C SER A 148 -7.30 -6.01 21.41
N ILE A 149 -8.10 -4.97 21.16
CA ILE A 149 -7.57 -3.62 20.89
C ILE A 149 -7.19 -2.96 22.21
N VAL A 150 -5.92 -2.61 22.37
CA VAL A 150 -5.36 -2.02 23.59
C VAL A 150 -5.23 -0.50 23.49
N ASP A 151 -4.94 0.01 22.29
CA ASP A 151 -4.78 1.46 22.05
C ASP A 151 -5.09 1.82 20.59
N ILE A 152 -5.58 3.05 20.37
CA ILE A 152 -5.85 3.62 19.06
C ILE A 152 -5.33 5.06 19.05
N GLN A 153 -4.46 5.38 18.08
CA GLN A 153 -3.88 6.71 17.88
C GLN A 153 -4.21 7.25 16.48
#